data_AF-A0A1V5BEZ3-F1
#
_entry.id   AF-A0A1V5BEZ3-F1
#
_cell.length_a   1.000
_cell.length_b   1.000
_cell.length_c   1.000
_cell.angle_alpha   90.00
_cell.angle_beta   90.00
_cell.angle_gamma   90.00
#
_symmetry.space_group_name_H-M   'P 1'
#
loop_
_entity.id
_entity.type
_entity.pdbx_description
1 polymer ?
#
loop_
_entity_poly.entity_id
_entity_poly.type
_entity_poly.pdbx_seq_one_letter_code
_entity_poly.pdbx_strand_id
1 'polypeptide(L)'
;MREKDMVNDVLSMINSSITGYANVITQTSNQNLRQTFQQMRDHDEKFQYDLYRLAEQKGYYQPAQQADARDVQQVKSQFGGATGARGEMRL
;
A
#
# COMPACT_ATOMS: atom_id res chain seq x y z
N MET A 1 -24.99 -3.90 14.91
CA MET A 1 -23.90 -3.22 14.16
C MET A 1 -24.40 -2.92 12.77
N ARG A 2 -24.14 -1.73 12.21
CA ARG A 2 -24.51 -1.44 10.81
C ARG A 2 -23.44 -2.05 9.91
N GLU A 3 -23.82 -2.47 8.71
CA GLU A 3 -22.89 -3.07 7.73
C GLU A 3 -21.67 -2.17 7.47
N LYS A 4 -21.88 -0.85 7.37
CA LYS A 4 -20.82 0.15 7.27
C LYS A 4 -19.81 0.07 8.42
N ASP A 5 -20.26 -0.09 9.66
CA ASP A 5 -19.37 -0.14 10.82
C ASP A 5 -18.53 -1.41 10.77
N MET A 6 -19.14 -2.56 10.42
CA MET A 6 -18.42 -3.83 10.26
C MET A 6 -17.36 -3.75 9.15
N VAL A 7 -17.69 -3.12 8.01
CA VAL A 7 -16.74 -2.95 6.91
C VAL A 7 -15.56 -2.07 7.34
N ASN A 8 -15.83 -0.98 8.06
CA ASN A 8 -14.78 -0.09 8.56
C ASN A 8 -13.90 -0.77 9.62
N ASP A 9 -14.48 -1.58 10.50
CA ASP A 9 -13.73 -2.35 11.50
C ASP A 9 -12.79 -3.35 10.82
N VAL A 10 -13.28 -4.09 9.82
CA VAL A 10 -12.47 -5.03 9.05
C VAL A 10 -11.36 -4.32 8.27
N LEU A 11 -11.66 -3.19 7.61
CA LEU A 11 -10.63 -2.38 6.93
C LEU A 11 -9.53 -1.92 7.89
N SER A 12 -9.91 -1.47 9.09
CA SER A 12 -8.95 -1.05 10.14
C SER A 12 -8.08 -2.21 10.63
N MET A 13 -8.67 -3.38 10.82
CA MET A 13 -7.95 -4.60 11.21
C MET A 13 -6.92 -5.01 10.16
N ILE A 14 -7.31 -5.05 8.88
CA ILE A 14 -6.40 -5.43 7.79
C ILE A 14 -5.25 -4.43 7.67
N ASN A 15 -5.52 -3.12 7.74
CA ASN A 15 -4.48 -2.09 7.70
C ASN A 15 -3.45 -2.26 8.84
N SER A 16 -3.94 -2.63 10.03
CA SER A 16 -3.08 -2.92 11.18
C SER A 16 -2.21 -4.17 10.95
N SER A 17 -2.79 -5.25 10.40
CA SER A 17 -2.05 -6.46 10.02
C SER A 17 -0.95 -6.19 8.99
N ILE A 18 -1.26 -5.45 7.92
CA ILE A 18 -0.30 -5.06 6.88
C ILE A 18 0.90 -4.32 7.50
N THR A 19 0.63 -3.36 8.39
CA THR A 19 1.67 -2.61 9.10
C THR A 19 2.51 -3.52 9.99
N GLY A 20 1.87 -4.45 10.70
CA GLY A 20 2.54 -5.47 11.52
C GLY A 20 3.48 -6.34 10.70
N TYR A 21 3.03 -6.84 9.53
CA TYR A 21 3.85 -7.65 8.64
C TYR A 21 5.05 -6.87 8.11
N ALA A 22 4.87 -5.61 7.72
CA ALA A 22 5.98 -4.76 7.28
C ALA A 22 7.08 -4.62 8.35
N ASN A 23 6.70 -4.44 9.62
CA ASN A 23 7.65 -4.39 10.74
C ASN A 23 8.41 -5.72 10.90
N VAL A 24 7.72 -6.85 10.81
CA VAL A 24 8.38 -8.16 10.92
C VAL A 24 9.31 -8.42 9.73
N ILE A 25 8.87 -8.13 8.51
CA ILE A 25 9.65 -8.28 7.29
C ILE A 25 10.96 -7.49 7.38
N THR A 26 10.92 -6.25 7.87
CA THR A 26 12.13 -5.42 7.96
C THR A 26 13.13 -5.93 9.01
N GLN A 27 12.65 -6.54 10.10
CA GLN A 27 13.48 -6.92 11.24
C GLN A 27 13.93 -8.39 11.26
N THR A 28 13.25 -9.27 10.52
CA THR A 28 13.57 -10.71 10.54
C THR A 28 14.82 -11.04 9.71
N SER A 29 15.75 -11.81 10.29
CA SER A 29 16.91 -12.37 9.57
C SER A 29 16.59 -13.70 8.87
N ASN A 30 15.51 -14.38 9.27
CA ASN A 30 15.11 -15.66 8.69
C ASN A 30 14.41 -15.43 7.34
N GLN A 31 15.02 -15.93 6.26
CA GLN A 31 14.53 -15.72 4.89
C GLN A 31 13.20 -16.42 4.61
N ASN A 32 12.98 -17.62 5.16
CA ASN A 32 11.71 -18.32 4.98
C ASN A 32 10.59 -17.56 5.69
N LEU A 33 10.84 -17.08 6.91
CA LEU A 33 9.88 -16.28 7.66
C LEU A 33 9.57 -14.96 6.95
N ARG A 34 10.60 -14.29 6.41
CA ARG A 34 10.46 -13.09 5.58
C ARG A 34 9.52 -13.32 4.41
N GLN A 35 9.76 -14.39 3.64
CA GLN A 35 8.97 -14.72 2.46
C GLN A 35 7.50 -15.01 2.83
N THR A 36 7.26 -15.74 3.93
CA THR A 36 5.91 -16.01 4.42
C THR A 36 5.15 -14.73 4.75
N PHE A 37 5.77 -13.80 5.49
CA PHE A 37 5.11 -12.53 5.82
C PHE A 37 4.91 -11.62 4.61
N GLN A 38 5.81 -11.66 3.63
CA GLN A 38 5.60 -10.96 2.35
C GLN A 38 4.37 -11.49 1.63
N GLN A 39 4.22 -12.81 1.51
CA GLN A 39 3.04 -13.42 0.88
C GLN A 39 1.74 -13.08 1.62
N MET A 40 1.75 -13.10 2.96
CA MET A 40 0.60 -12.70 3.77
C MET A 40 0.22 -11.23 3.54
N ARG A 41 1.23 -10.34 3.57
CA ARG A 41 1.02 -8.91 3.31
C ARG A 41 0.45 -8.68 1.92
N ASP A 42 1.01 -9.31 0.89
CA ASP A 42 0.57 -9.12 -0.50
C ASP A 42 -0.88 -9.63 -0.70
N HIS A 43 -1.25 -10.72 -0.03
CA HIS A 43 -2.64 -11.21 0.00
C HIS A 43 -3.59 -10.22 0.68
N ASP A 44 -3.21 -9.71 1.85
CA ASP A 44 -4.03 -8.79 2.63
C ASP A 44 -4.18 -7.43 1.96
N GLU A 45 -3.14 -6.92 1.29
CA GLU A 45 -3.21 -5.72 0.45
C GLU A 45 -4.23 -5.88 -0.68
N LYS A 46 -4.25 -7.05 -1.34
CA LYS A 46 -5.25 -7.35 -2.38
C LYS A 46 -6.66 -7.39 -1.79
N PHE A 47 -6.85 -8.09 -0.68
CA PHE A 47 -8.15 -8.19 -0.03
C PHE A 47 -8.65 -6.82 0.46
N GLN A 48 -7.76 -6.02 1.05
CA GLN A 48 -8.04 -4.65 1.49
C GLN A 48 -8.57 -3.81 0.34
N TYR A 49 -7.91 -3.85 -0.82
CA TYR A 49 -8.30 -3.09 -2.00
C TYR A 49 -9.69 -3.51 -2.52
N ASP A 50 -9.93 -4.82 -2.61
CA ASP A 50 -11.22 -5.35 -3.07
C ASP A 50 -12.36 -4.95 -2.10
N LEU A 51 -12.13 -5.03 -0.79
CA LEU A 51 -13.08 -4.63 0.23
C LEU A 51 -13.36 -3.12 0.21
N TYR A 52 -12.31 -2.31 0.05
CA TYR A 52 -12.43 -0.85 -0.11
C TYR A 52 -13.32 -0.49 -1.30
N ARG A 53 -13.11 -1.12 -2.46
CA ARG A 53 -13.92 -0.86 -3.65
C ARG A 53 -15.39 -1.24 -3.45
N LEU A 54 -15.65 -2.35 -2.75
CA LEU A 54 -17.01 -2.73 -2.41
C LEU A 54 -17.66 -1.72 -1.44
N ALA A 55 -16.90 -1.24 -0.45
CA ALA A 55 -17.35 -0.24 0.50
C ALA A 55 -17.67 1.10 -0.18
N GLU A 56 -16.86 1.51 -1.15
CA GLU A 56 -17.08 2.70 -1.98
C GLU A 56 -18.37 2.58 -2.79
N GLN A 57 -18.58 1.45 -3.49
CA GLN A 57 -19.81 1.21 -4.28
C GLN A 57 -21.08 1.25 -3.44
N LYS A 58 -21.00 0.81 -2.18
CA LYS A 58 -22.13 0.84 -1.24
C LYS A 58 -22.30 2.19 -0.53
N GLY A 59 -21.42 3.16 -0.77
CA GLY A 59 -21.43 4.47 -0.09
C GLY A 59 -20.98 4.41 1.37
N TYR A 60 -20.33 3.33 1.78
CA TYR A 60 -19.82 3.14 3.14
C TYR A 60 -18.48 3.82 3.36
N TYR A 61 -17.75 4.06 2.29
CA TYR A 61 -16.44 4.69 2.30
C TYR A 61 -16.37 5.81 1.24
N GLN A 62 -15.78 6.95 1.60
CA GLN A 62 -15.40 8.01 0.66
C GLN A 62 -13.88 8.09 0.63
N PRO A 63 -13.23 7.78 -0.52
CA PRO A 63 -11.80 7.97 -0.64
C PRO A 63 -11.43 9.46 -0.58
N ALA A 64 -10.17 9.72 -0.26
CA ALA A 64 -9.60 11.05 -0.39
C ALA A 64 -9.78 11.54 -1.84
N GLN A 65 -10.00 12.85 -2.01
CA GLN A 65 -10.05 13.46 -3.33
C GLN A 65 -8.74 13.18 -4.07
N GLN A 66 -8.85 12.91 -5.37
CA GLN A 66 -7.67 12.79 -6.21
C GLN A 66 -6.87 14.09 -6.15
N ALA A 67 -5.55 13.97 -6.03
CA ALA A 67 -4.67 15.13 -6.10
C ALA A 67 -4.75 15.79 -7.48
N ASP A 68 -4.51 17.10 -7.55
CA ASP A 68 -4.48 17.83 -8.82
C ASP A 68 -3.39 17.25 -9.73
N ALA A 69 -3.70 17.09 -11.02
CA ALA A 69 -2.77 16.55 -12.00
C ALA A 69 -1.46 17.37 -12.06
N ARG A 70 -1.53 18.68 -11.82
CA ARG A 70 -0.36 19.58 -11.75
C ARG A 70 0.55 19.21 -10.58
N ASP A 71 -0.02 18.97 -9.40
CA ASP A 71 0.75 18.58 -8.21
C ASP A 71 1.43 17.23 -8.43
N VAL A 72 0.71 16.28 -9.03
CA VAL A 72 1.26 14.96 -9.39
C VAL A 72 2.42 15.09 -10.37
N GLN A 73 2.29 15.93 -11.42
CA GLN A 73 3.36 16.18 -12.39
C GLN A 73 4.58 16.86 -11.74
N GLN A 74 4.34 17.83 -10.86
CA GLN A 74 5.40 18.53 -10.14
C GLN A 74 6.21 17.57 -9.26
N VAL A 75 5.54 16.75 -8.45
CA VAL A 75 6.20 15.73 -7.61
C VAL A 75 6.97 14.72 -8.47
N LYS A 76 6.36 14.20 -9.55
CA LYS A 76 7.05 13.28 -10.48
C LYS A 76 8.33 13.90 -11.06
N SER A 77 8.30 15.18 -11.43
CA SER A 77 9.48 15.86 -11.98
C SER A 77 10.62 16.00 -10.95
N GLN A 78 10.29 16.16 -9.66
CA GLN A 78 11.28 16.20 -8.57
C GLN A 78 11.99 14.85 -8.36
N PHE A 79 11.30 13.73 -8.57
CA PHE A 79 11.87 12.38 -8.42
C PHE A 79 12.44 11.78 -9.72
N GLY A 80 12.01 12.26 -10.88
CA GLY A 80 12.42 11.75 -12.20
C GLY A 80 13.83 12.17 -12.65
N GLY A 81 14.52 13.04 -11.91
CA GLY A 81 15.84 13.58 -12.28
C GLY A 81 17.05 12.75 -11.86
N ALA A 82 16.90 11.67 -11.09
CA ALA A 82 18.03 10.97 -10.44
C ALA A 82 18.50 9.67 -11.12
N THR A 83 17.79 9.16 -12.15
CA THR A 83 18.05 7.81 -12.70
C THR A 83 18.88 7.80 -14.00
N GLY A 84 19.45 8.93 -14.42
CA GLY A 84 20.13 9.06 -15.72
C GLY A 84 21.66 9.16 -15.72
N ALA A 85 22.35 9.18 -14.56
CA ALA A 85 23.77 9.55 -14.51
C ALA A 85 24.68 8.50 -13.82
N ARG A 86 24.48 7.20 -14.07
CA ARG A 86 25.38 6.13 -13.57
C ARG A 86 25.62 5.02 -14.59
N GLY A 87 25.93 5.40 -15.83
CA GLY A 87 26.26 4.43 -16.86
C GLY A 87 27.18 5.02 -17.92
N GLU A 88 28.35 5.52 -17.52
CA GLU A 88 29.49 5.74 -18.42
C GLU A 88 30.75 6.10 -17.61
N MET A 89 31.40 5.08 -17.04
CA MET A 89 32.85 5.12 -16.80
C MET A 89 33.41 3.84 -17.41
N ARG A 90 33.69 3.92 -18.72
CA ARG A 90 34.43 2.91 -19.47
C ARG A 90 35.93 3.10 -19.18
N LEU A 91 36.55 1.98 -18.81
CA LEU A 91 37.98 1.61 -18.86
C LEU A 91 38.99 2.57 -18.19
#